data_AF-A0A7J4ACP2-F1
#
_entry.id   AF-A0A7J4ACP2-F1
#
_cell.length_a   1.000
_cell.length_b   1.000
_cell.length_c   1.000
_cell.angle_alpha   90.00
_cell.angle_beta   90.00
_cell.angle_gamma   90.00
#
_symmetry.space_group_name_H-M   'P 1'
#
loop_
_entity.id
_entity.type
_entity.pdbx_description
1 polymer ?
#
loop_
_entity_poly.entity_id
_entity_poly.type
_entity_poly.pdbx_seq_one_letter_code
_entity_poly.pdbx_strand_id
1 'polypeptide(L)' 'MQRRILYREITKNKIILSPEPLVKKSIEEKLQLGYSIIDKPKGPTSHQIAAWIRDEFKVPVAHSGTLDI' A
#
# COMPACT_ATOMS: atom_id res chain seq x y z
N MET A 1 -20.48 2.94 18.78
CA MET A 1 -19.43 3.81 19.37
C MET A 1 -18.78 4.61 18.25
N GLN A 2 -19.08 5.90 18.12
CA GLN A 2 -18.57 6.74 17.02
C GLN A 2 -17.25 7.40 17.44
N ARG A 3 -16.15 7.06 16.77
CA ARG A 3 -14.85 7.74 16.98
C ARG A 3 -14.91 9.12 16.32
N ARG A 4 -14.59 10.18 17.08
CA ARG A 4 -14.42 11.54 16.54
C ARG A 4 -12.95 11.93 16.60
N ILE A 5 -12.42 12.47 15.51
CA ILE A 5 -11.10 13.10 15.47
C ILE A 5 -11.27 14.51 16.04
N LEU A 6 -10.49 14.85 17.07
CA LEU A 6 -10.44 16.20 17.63
C LEU A 6 -9.29 16.96 16.96
N TYR A 7 -9.59 18.06 16.27
CA TYR A 7 -8.57 18.94 15.73
C TYR A 7 -8.27 20.04 16.76
N ARG A 8 -7.00 20.19 17.14
CA ARG A 8 -6.52 21.35 17.91
C ARG A 8 -6.27 22.50 16.95
N GLU A 9 -6.53 23.72 17.43
CA GLU A 9 -6.54 25.01 16.72
C GLU A 9 -5.66 25.11 15.47
N ILE A 10 -6.27 25.69 14.43
CA ILE A 10 -5.84 25.76 13.04
C ILE A 10 -4.40 26.27 12.94
N THR A 11 -3.49 25.42 12.49
CA THR A 11 -2.19 25.85 11.99
C THR A 11 -2.43 26.84 10.84
N LYS A 12 -1.79 28.02 10.87
CA LYS A 12 -1.93 29.06 9.82
C LYS A 12 -1.58 28.56 8.41
N ASN A 13 -0.94 27.41 8.31
CA ASN A 13 -0.66 26.73 7.05
C ASN A 13 -1.77 25.72 6.77
N LYS A 14 -2.30 25.70 5.53
CA LYS A 14 -3.20 24.65 5.06
C LYS A 14 -2.46 23.32 5.07
N ILE A 15 -2.47 22.61 6.20
CA ILE A 15 -1.98 21.24 6.25
C ILE A 15 -3.03 20.41 5.53
N ILE A 16 -2.68 19.86 4.36
CA ILE A 16 -3.47 18.81 3.72
C ILE A 16 -3.27 17.56 4.60
N LEU A 17 -4.04 17.48 5.69
CA LEU A 17 -3.98 16.37 6.66
C LEU A 17 -4.55 15.07 6.11
N SER A 18 -5.27 15.16 4.99
CA SER A 18 -5.90 14.03 4.34
C SER A 18 -5.32 13.90 2.94
N PRO A 19 -4.32 13.03 2.71
CA PRO A 19 -3.90 12.73 1.35
C PRO A 19 -5.12 12.26 0.56
N GLU A 20 -5.16 12.60 -0.73
CA GLU A 20 -6.23 12.07 -1.58
C GLU A 20 -6.22 10.53 -1.52
N PRO A 21 -7.40 9.90 -1.35
CA PRO A 21 -7.47 8.47 -1.18
C PRO A 21 -6.99 7.77 -2.46
N LEU A 22 -6.31 6.61 -2.31
CA LEU A 22 -5.71 5.88 -3.43
C LEU A 22 -6.69 5.63 -4.58
N VAL A 23 -7.98 5.44 -4.31
CA VAL A 23 -9.04 5.26 -5.33
C VAL A 23 -9.08 6.40 -6.36
N LYS A 24 -8.81 7.64 -5.96
CA LYS A 24 -8.83 8.83 -6.82
C LYS A 24 -7.53 9.10 -7.55
N LYS A 25 -6.44 8.40 -7.19
CA LYS A 25 -5.11 8.60 -7.77
C LYS A 25 -4.96 7.91 -9.14
N SER A 26 -3.93 8.33 -9.88
CA SER A 26 -3.57 7.70 -11.16
C SER A 26 -3.13 6.25 -10.96
N ILE A 27 -3.01 5.47 -12.04
CA ILE A 27 -2.56 4.07 -11.94
C ILE A 27 -1.10 4.00 -11.48
N GLU A 28 -0.25 4.93 -11.93
CA GLU A 28 1.15 5.04 -11.54
C GLU A 28 1.28 5.33 -10.05
N GLU A 29 0.51 6.28 -9.53
CA GLU A 29 0.47 6.58 -8.10
C GLU A 29 -0.05 5.41 -7.27
N LYS A 30 -1.05 4.66 -7.78
CA LYS A 30 -1.56 3.45 -7.12
C LYS A 30 -0.51 2.36 -7.05
N LEU A 31 0.30 2.17 -8.09
CA LEU A 31 1.41 1.21 -8.09
C LEU A 31 2.51 1.61 -7.10
N GLN A 32 2.79 2.90 -6.95
CA GLN A 32 3.82 3.40 -6.03
C GLN A 32 3.40 3.38 -4.55
N LEU A 33 2.11 3.58 -4.25
CA LEU A 33 1.60 3.75 -2.89
C LEU A 33 0.72 2.58 -2.41
N GLY A 34 0.40 1.65 -3.29
CA GLY A 34 -0.56 0.57 -3.06
C GLY A 34 0.04 -0.65 -2.40
N TYR A 35 -0.86 -1.58 -2.08
CA TYR A 35 -0.54 -2.94 -1.66
C TYR A 35 -1.48 -3.91 -2.38
N SER A 36 -1.02 -5.14 -2.58
CA SER A 36 -1.83 -6.23 -3.11
C SER A 36 -1.99 -7.30 -2.05
N ILE A 37 -3.21 -7.81 -1.91
CA ILE A 37 -3.52 -8.95 -1.05
C ILE A 37 -3.57 -10.18 -1.95
N ILE A 38 -2.62 -11.09 -1.77
CA ILE A 38 -2.45 -12.24 -2.63
C ILE A 38 -2.75 -13.50 -1.83
N ASP A 39 -3.61 -14.35 -2.37
CA ASP A 39 -3.75 -15.72 -1.92
C ASP A 39 -2.55 -16.52 -2.44
N LYS A 40 -1.52 -16.66 -1.60
CA LYS A 40 -0.25 -17.27 -1.99
C LYS A 40 -0.44 -18.77 -2.26
N PRO A 41 -0.10 -19.28 -3.45
CA PRO A 41 -0.12 -20.71 -3.71
C PRO A 41 1.00 -21.45 -2.98
N LYS A 42 0.80 -22.76 -2.79
CA LYS A 42 1.85 -23.69 -2.34
C LYS A 42 2.94 -23.84 -3.40
N GLY A 43 4.19 -23.95 -2.97
CA GLY A 43 5.34 -24.17 -3.87
C GLY A 43 6.33 -23.02 -3.92
N PRO A 44 6.00 -21.85 -4.52
CA PRO A 44 6.92 -20.72 -4.55
C PRO A 44 7.04 -20.08 -3.17
N THR A 45 8.23 -19.60 -2.82
CA THR A 45 8.45 -18.84 -1.59
C THR A 45 7.81 -17.44 -1.69
N SER A 46 7.59 -16.80 -0.54
CA SER A 46 7.09 -15.41 -0.50
C SER A 46 8.03 -14.43 -1.23
N HIS A 47 9.35 -14.68 -1.20
CA HIS A 47 10.35 -13.93 -1.94
C HIS A 47 10.22 -14.11 -3.46
N GLN A 48 9.94 -15.33 -3.93
CA GLN A 48 9.77 -15.61 -5.36
C GLN A 48 8.54 -14.90 -5.92
N ILE A 49 7.41 -14.93 -5.22
CA ILE A 49 6.20 -14.20 -5.65
C ILE A 49 6.46 -12.69 -5.70
N ALA A 50 7.10 -12.14 -4.66
CA ALA A 50 7.46 -10.72 -4.65
C ALA A 50 8.38 -10.35 -5.83
N ALA A 51 9.35 -11.21 -6.16
CA ALA A 51 10.23 -11.02 -7.31
C ALA A 51 9.47 -11.05 -8.64
N TRP A 52 8.53 -11.98 -8.84
CA TRP A 52 7.72 -12.02 -10.06
C TRP A 52 6.90 -10.76 -10.26
N ILE A 53 6.26 -10.26 -9.19
CA ILE A 53 5.46 -9.02 -9.28
C ILE A 53 6.36 -7.83 -9.57
N ARG A 54 7.52 -7.73 -8.90
CA ARG A 54 8.53 -6.70 -9.18
C ARG A 54 8.94 -6.72 -10.65
N ASP A 55 9.21 -7.91 -11.18
CA ASP A 55 9.72 -8.08 -12.54
C ASP A 55 8.64 -7.83 -13.59
N GLU A 56 7.37 -8.13 -13.30
CA GLU A 56 6.23 -7.86 -14.19
C GLU A 56 5.93 -6.35 -14.26
N PHE A 57 5.79 -5.70 -13.11
CA PHE A 57 5.39 -4.29 -13.03
C PHE A 57 6.57 -3.30 -13.09
N LYS A 58 7.81 -3.80 -13.06
CA LYS A 58 9.04 -3.00 -13.04
C LYS A 58 9.07 -1.98 -11.89
N VAL A 59 8.50 -2.33 -10.74
CA VAL A 59 8.47 -1.50 -9.52
C VAL A 59 9.06 -2.25 -8.33
N PRO A 60 9.65 -1.58 -7.33
CA PRO A 60 10.10 -2.24 -6.10
C PRO A 60 8.93 -2.90 -5.36
N VAL A 61 9.12 -4.15 -4.89
CA VAL A 61 8.11 -4.90 -4.15
C VAL A 61 8.75 -5.53 -2.92
N ALA A 62 8.01 -5.50 -1.80
CA ALA A 62 8.33 -6.21 -0.57
C ALA A 62 7.09 -7.01 -0.12
N HIS A 63 7.30 -8.05 0.69
CA HIS A 63 6.20 -8.80 1.31
C HIS A 63 6.16 -8.53 2.83
N SER A 64 4.97 -8.57 3.43
CA SER A 64 4.77 -8.23 4.84
C SER A 64 5.16 -9.35 5.82
N GLY A 65 5.27 -10.58 5.34
CA GLY A 65 5.69 -11.74 6.14
C GLY A 65 5.95 -12.95 5.26
N THR A 66 6.72 -13.91 5.76
CA THR A 66 7.00 -15.15 5.03
C THR A 66 5.95 -16.19 5.39
N LEU A 67 5.33 -16.77 4.36
CA LEU A 67 4.51 -17.96 4.48
C LEU A 67 5.27 -19.17 3.93
N ASP A 68 5.38 -20.22 4.75
CA ASP A 68 6.12 -21.46 4.45
C ASP A 68 5.30 -22.51 3.67
N ILE A 69 4.09 -22.13 3.23
CA ILE A 69 3.12 -23.03 2.59
C ILE A 69 3.43 -23.36 1.13
#